data_AF-A0A955RYK4-F1
#
_entry.id   AF-A0A955RYK4-F1
#
_cell.length_a   1.000
_cell.length_b   1.000
_cell.length_c   1.000
_cell.angle_alpha   90.00
_cell.angle_beta   90.00
_cell.angle_gamma   90.00
#
_symmetry.space_group_name_H-M   'P 1'
#
loop_
_entity.id
_entity.type
_entity.pdbx_description
1 polymer ?
#
loop_
_entity_poly.entity_id
_entity_poly.type
_entity_poly.pdbx_seq_one_letter_code
_entity_poly.pdbx_strand_id
1 'polypeptide(L)'
;MASDYNEEQLKKAIREVMQEEKAKAKESWYHKPVSIWGGFLVLGPFVLPLVWSHPKYSVFKKIVISIIMIVVTVILIIACAKIIDHFYSQAREILDLR
;
A
#
# COMPACT_ATOMS: atom_id res chain seq x y z
N MET A 1 -25.84 -3.60 52.83
CA MET A 1 -26.58 -3.72 51.56
C MET A 1 -26.20 -2.65 50.53
N ALA A 2 -25.82 -1.42 50.92
CA ALA A 2 -25.41 -0.36 49.99
C ALA A 2 -23.95 -0.44 49.47
N SER A 3 -23.07 -1.22 50.11
CA SER A 3 -21.65 -1.32 49.72
C SER A 3 -21.39 -2.26 48.54
N ASP A 4 -22.27 -3.24 48.32
CA ASP A 4 -22.11 -4.28 47.30
C ASP A 4 -22.47 -3.77 45.89
N TYR A 5 -23.39 -2.81 45.82
CA TYR A 5 -23.83 -2.17 44.57
C TYR A 5 -22.74 -1.34 43.89
N ASN A 6 -21.72 -0.91 44.64
CA ASN A 6 -20.62 -0.08 44.14
C ASN A 6 -19.52 -0.93 43.47
N GLU A 7 -19.33 -2.17 43.90
CA GLU A 7 -18.25 -3.04 43.38
C GLU A 7 -18.60 -3.62 42.00
N GLU A 8 -19.86 -4.04 41.81
CA GLU A 8 -20.35 -4.54 40.52
C GLU A 8 -20.37 -3.42 39.45
N GLN A 9 -20.78 -2.21 39.81
CA GLN A 9 -20.71 -1.04 38.91
C GLN A 9 -19.26 -0.66 38.57
N LEU A 10 -18.35 -0.72 39.55
CA LEU A 10 -16.93 -0.46 39.34
C LEU A 10 -16.30 -1.49 38.39
N LYS A 11 -16.58 -2.78 38.59
CA LYS A 11 -16.10 -3.86 37.70
C LYS A 11 -16.64 -3.70 36.28
N LYS A 12 -17.90 -3.29 36.14
CA LYS A 12 -18.53 -3.05 34.83
C LYS A 12 -17.91 -1.86 34.10
N ALA A 13 -17.73 -0.74 34.79
CA ALA A 13 -17.09 0.45 34.22
C ALA A 13 -15.63 0.18 33.81
N ILE A 14 -14.85 -0.55 34.64
CA ILE A 14 -13.48 -0.95 34.30
C ILE A 14 -13.48 -1.85 33.06
N ARG A 15 -14.42 -2.79 32.96
CA ARG A 15 -14.53 -3.68 31.80
C ARG A 15 -14.88 -2.92 30.51
N GLU A 16 -15.78 -1.95 30.58
CA GLU A 16 -16.17 -1.10 29.44
C GLU A 16 -15.00 -0.23 28.97
N VAL A 17 -14.30 0.46 29.87
CA VAL A 17 -13.09 1.25 29.55
C VAL A 17 -11.97 0.37 28.97
N MET A 18 -11.75 -0.81 29.55
CA MET A 18 -10.76 -1.78 29.04
C MET A 18 -11.13 -2.32 27.65
N GLN A 19 -12.42 -2.43 27.33
CA GLN A 19 -12.88 -2.83 25.99
C GLN A 19 -12.75 -1.69 24.98
N GLU A 20 -13.02 -0.44 25.36
CA GLU A 20 -12.79 0.73 24.50
C GLU A 20 -11.31 0.92 24.17
N GLU A 21 -10.44 0.82 25.16
CA GLU A 21 -8.97 0.88 24.99
C GLU A 21 -8.48 -0.24 24.05
N LYS A 22 -8.95 -1.48 24.25
CA LYS A 22 -8.61 -2.61 23.37
C LYS A 22 -9.16 -2.43 21.94
N ALA A 23 -10.32 -1.81 21.78
CA ALA A 23 -10.88 -1.52 20.46
C ALA A 23 -10.05 -0.47 19.71
N LYS A 24 -9.55 0.56 20.41
CA LYS A 24 -8.65 1.57 19.83
C LYS A 24 -7.26 1.02 19.52
N ALA A 25 -6.70 0.17 20.38
CA ALA A 25 -5.38 -0.43 20.17
C ALA A 25 -5.35 -1.44 19.00
N LYS A 26 -6.52 -1.96 18.58
CA LYS A 26 -6.62 -2.91 17.46
C LYS A 26 -6.47 -2.27 16.08
N GLU A 27 -6.49 -0.94 15.98
CA GLU A 27 -6.08 -0.23 14.76
C GLU A 27 -4.56 -0.13 14.69
N SER A 28 -3.94 -1.20 14.19
CA SER A 28 -2.52 -1.26 13.84
C SER A 28 -2.09 -0.04 13.02
N TRP A 29 -1.05 0.66 13.48
CA TRP A 29 -0.46 1.86 12.87
C TRP A 29 -0.22 1.75 11.34
N TYR A 30 0.10 0.55 10.86
CA TYR A 30 0.34 0.25 9.45
C TYR A 30 -0.91 0.35 8.57
N HIS A 31 -2.09 0.48 9.18
CA HIS A 31 -3.36 0.59 8.47
C HIS A 31 -3.75 2.02 8.12
N LYS A 32 -2.97 3.01 8.53
CA LYS A 32 -3.29 4.40 8.20
C LYS A 32 -2.98 4.67 6.73
N PRO A 33 -3.94 5.23 5.96
CA PRO A 33 -3.77 5.50 4.53
C PRO A 33 -2.53 6.38 4.26
N VAL A 34 -2.19 7.27 5.19
CA VAL A 34 -1.01 8.16 5.12
C VAL A 34 0.32 7.39 4.98
N SER A 35 0.45 6.23 5.61
CA SER A 35 1.67 5.39 5.51
C SER A 35 1.83 4.79 4.10
N ILE A 36 0.70 4.50 3.43
CA ILE A 36 0.67 3.99 2.05
C ILE A 36 1.10 5.07 1.06
N TRP A 37 0.60 6.30 1.22
CA TRP A 37 1.01 7.45 0.39
C TRP A 37 2.49 7.79 0.57
N GLY A 38 3.00 7.73 1.82
CA GLY A 38 4.42 7.94 2.10
C GLY A 38 5.32 6.90 1.44
N GLY A 39 4.93 5.61 1.47
CA GLY A 39 5.66 4.56 0.78
C GLY A 39 5.60 4.67 -0.75
N PHE A 40 4.47 5.12 -1.32
CA PHE A 40 4.34 5.33 -2.76
C PHE A 40 5.31 6.41 -3.27
N LEU A 41 5.52 7.45 -2.48
CA LEU A 41 6.42 8.56 -2.81
C LEU A 41 7.91 8.18 -2.74
N VAL A 42 8.26 7.12 -1.99
CA VAL A 42 9.66 6.71 -1.75
C VAL A 42 10.05 5.44 -2.53
N LEU A 43 9.17 4.44 -2.58
CA LEU A 43 9.42 3.14 -3.23
C LEU A 43 8.80 3.06 -4.64
N GLY A 44 8.06 4.09 -5.04
CA GLY A 44 7.41 4.19 -6.33
C GLY A 44 6.49 2.99 -6.62
N PRO A 45 6.50 2.43 -7.84
CA PRO A 45 5.60 1.34 -8.25
C PRO A 45 5.64 0.11 -7.33
N PHE A 46 6.71 -0.08 -6.57
CA PHE A 46 6.92 -1.23 -5.70
C PHE A 46 6.25 -1.16 -4.32
N VAL A 47 5.49 -0.10 -4.01
CA VAL A 47 4.71 -0.08 -2.75
C VAL A 47 3.49 -1.02 -2.78
N LEU A 48 3.06 -1.46 -3.98
CA LEU A 48 1.91 -2.33 -4.21
C LEU A 48 1.95 -3.68 -3.48
N PRO A 49 3.07 -4.43 -3.39
CA PRO A 49 3.16 -5.61 -2.55
C PRO A 49 3.01 -5.30 -1.04
N LEU A 50 3.30 -4.07 -0.60
CA LEU A 50 3.18 -3.69 0.81
C LEU A 50 1.72 -3.40 1.21
N VAL A 51 0.89 -2.90 0.28
CA VAL A 51 -0.58 -2.82 0.43
C VAL A 51 -1.22 -4.21 0.62
N TRP A 52 -0.55 -5.27 0.15
CA TRP A 52 -1.03 -6.64 0.21
C TRP A 52 -1.14 -7.21 1.64
N SER A 53 -0.55 -6.55 2.64
CA SER A 53 -0.66 -6.91 4.05
C SER A 53 -1.89 -6.35 4.78
N HIS A 54 -2.75 -5.58 4.10
CA HIS A 54 -3.88 -4.90 4.77
C HIS A 54 -5.20 -5.71 4.68
N PRO A 55 -5.70 -6.36 5.76
CA PRO A 55 -6.89 -7.23 5.79
C PRO A 55 -8.24 -6.58 5.41
N LYS A 56 -8.30 -5.28 5.09
CA LYS A 56 -9.51 -4.59 4.58
C LYS A 56 -9.52 -4.37 3.06
N TYR A 57 -8.47 -4.75 2.32
CA TYR A 57 -8.47 -4.60 0.86
C TYR A 57 -9.13 -5.82 0.20
N SER A 58 -10.39 -5.64 -0.23
CA SER A 58 -11.15 -6.58 -1.06
C SER A 58 -10.34 -7.05 -2.27
N VAL A 59 -10.53 -8.32 -2.66
CA VAL A 59 -9.90 -8.99 -3.83
C VAL A 59 -9.95 -8.12 -5.09
N PHE A 60 -10.99 -7.31 -5.25
CA PHE A 60 -11.17 -6.39 -6.36
C PHE A 60 -10.04 -5.36 -6.48
N LYS A 61 -9.57 -4.80 -5.35
CA LYS A 61 -8.48 -3.81 -5.35
C LYS A 61 -7.14 -4.45 -5.71
N LYS A 62 -6.93 -5.72 -5.38
CA LYS A 62 -5.73 -6.48 -5.77
C LYS A 62 -5.66 -6.65 -7.29
N ILE A 63 -6.80 -6.92 -7.94
CA ILE A 63 -6.89 -7.10 -9.39
C ILE A 63 -6.62 -5.79 -10.13
N VAL A 64 -7.26 -4.69 -9.71
CA VAL A 64 -7.05 -3.36 -10.31
C VAL A 64 -5.58 -2.96 -10.28
N ILE A 65 -4.90 -3.23 -9.17
CA ILE A 65 -3.47 -2.98 -8.97
C ILE A 65 -2.59 -3.80 -9.93
N SER A 66 -2.86 -5.10 -10.10
CA SER A 66 -2.13 -5.92 -11.07
C SER A 66 -2.35 -5.44 -12.50
N ILE A 67 -3.57 -5.03 -12.86
CA ILE A 67 -3.85 -4.48 -14.18
C ILE A 67 -3.06 -3.19 -14.42
N ILE A 68 -3.04 -2.28 -13.44
CA ILE A 68 -2.24 -1.04 -13.53
C ILE A 68 -0.76 -1.36 -13.73
N MET A 69 -0.21 -2.34 -13.01
CA MET A 69 1.18 -2.77 -13.18
C MET A 69 1.47 -3.30 -14.57
N ILE A 70 0.58 -4.10 -15.12
CA ILE A 70 0.71 -4.62 -16.48
C ILE A 70 0.74 -3.46 -17.48
N VAL A 71 -0.18 -2.49 -17.34
CA VAL A 71 -0.23 -1.30 -18.20
C VAL A 71 1.07 -0.49 -18.10
N VAL A 72 1.57 -0.24 -16.90
CA VAL A 72 2.83 0.49 -16.68
C VAL A 72 4.00 -0.26 -17.33
N THR A 73 4.07 -1.58 -17.16
CA THR A 73 5.12 -2.42 -17.73
C THR A 73 5.10 -2.36 -19.26
N VAL A 74 3.91 -2.44 -19.87
CA VAL A 74 3.75 -2.32 -21.33
C VAL A 74 4.22 -0.95 -21.83
N ILE A 75 3.84 0.13 -21.15
CA ILE A 75 4.31 1.49 -21.49
C ILE A 75 5.83 1.57 -21.41
N LEU A 76 6.43 0.99 -20.37
CA LEU A 76 7.87 0.99 -20.17
C LEU A 76 8.60 0.23 -21.30
N ILE A 77 8.06 -0.92 -21.71
CA ILE A 77 8.61 -1.72 -22.82
C ILE A 77 8.56 -0.92 -24.12
N ILE A 78 7.44 -0.26 -24.42
CA ILE A 78 7.30 0.58 -25.62
C ILE A 78 8.30 1.75 -25.59
N ALA A 79 8.45 2.39 -24.43
CA ALA A 79 9.41 3.47 -24.25
C ALA A 79 10.86 2.99 -24.47
N CYS A 80 11.24 1.87 -23.86
CA CYS A 80 12.55 1.25 -24.08
C CYS A 80 12.78 0.90 -25.55
N ALA A 81 11.79 0.27 -26.21
CA ALA A 81 11.90 -0.08 -27.62
C ALA A 81 12.12 1.16 -28.51
N LYS A 82 11.41 2.25 -28.24
CA LYS A 82 11.61 3.53 -28.94
C LYS A 82 12.99 4.13 -28.70
N ILE A 83 13.47 4.09 -27.47
CA ILE A 83 14.80 4.62 -27.12
C ILE A 83 15.87 3.81 -27.85
N ILE A 84 15.75 2.49 -27.83
CA ILE A 84 16.67 1.58 -28.52
C ILE A 84 16.68 1.89 -30.02
N ASP A 85 15.52 2.00 -30.67
CA ASP A 85 15.42 2.32 -32.09
C ASP A 85 16.14 3.63 -32.45
N HIS A 86 15.93 4.67 -31.62
CA HIS A 86 16.59 5.96 -31.77
C HIS A 86 18.11 5.92 -31.51
N PHE A 87 18.57 5.00 -30.68
CA PHE A 87 20.00 4.81 -30.41
C PHE A 87 20.69 4.04 -31.55
N TYR A 88 20.02 3.02 -32.08
CA TYR A 88 20.50 2.25 -33.22
C TYR A 88 20.54 3.08 -34.51
N SER A 89 19.60 3.98 -34.72
CA SER A 89 19.62 4.87 -35.89
C SER A 89 20.86 5.77 -35.87
N GLN A 90 21.21 6.33 -34.71
CA GLN A 90 22.40 7.17 -34.54
C GLN A 90 23.71 6.37 -34.67
N ALA A 91 23.76 5.18 -34.07
CA ALA A 91 24.95 4.32 -34.15
C ALA A 91 25.24 3.84 -35.58
N ARG A 92 24.20 3.60 -36.39
CA ARG A 92 24.33 3.20 -37.79
C ARG A 92 24.95 4.30 -38.65
N GLU A 93 24.51 5.53 -38.48
CA GLU A 93 25.01 6.69 -39.24
C GLU A 93 26.51 6.92 -39.01
N ILE A 94 26.99 6.70 -37.78
CA ILE A 94 28.42 6.81 -37.45
C ILE A 94 29.25 5.67 -38.07
N LEU A 95 28.70 4.47 -38.18
CA LEU A 95 29.39 3.31 -38.78
C LEU A 95 29.44 3.36 -40.30
N ASP A 96 28.42 3.93 -40.96
CA ASP A 96 28.38 4.12 -42.42
C ASP A 96 29.32 5.23 -42.92
N LEU A 97 29.81 6.11 -42.04
CA LEU A 97 30.73 7.22 -42.36
C LEU A 97 32.22 6.82 -42.33
N ARG A 98 32.54 5.53 -42.11
CA ARG A 98 33.91 4.98 -42.14
C ARG A 98 34.06 3.98 -43.28
#